data_AF-A0A8B9MC36-F1
#
_entry.id   AF-A0A8B9MC36-F1
#
_cell.length_a   1.000
_cell.length_b   1.000
_cell.length_c   1.000
_cell.angle_alpha   90.00
_cell.angle_beta   90.00
_cell.angle_gamma   90.00
#
_symmetry.space_group_name_H-M   'P 1'
#
loop_
_entity.id
_entity.type
_entity.pdbx_description
1 polymer ?
#
loop_
_entity_poly.entity_id
_entity_poly.type
_entity_poly.pdbx_seq_one_letter_code
_entity_poly.pdbx_strand_id
1 'polypeptide(L)'
;EWLLNEIRRLERLEHLAEKFRQKASTHEQWAYGKEQILLQKDYESASLTEVRAMLRKHEAFESDLAAHQDRVEQIAAIAQELNELDYHDAASVNDRCQKICDQWDSLGTLTQKRREALERTEKLLETIDQLHLEFAKRAAPFNNWMEGAMEDLQDMFIVHSIEEIQSLISAHDQFKATLPEADGERQAILSIQNEVEKVIQSYSMRISASNPYSTVTVEEIRSKWEKVKQLVPQRDQSLQEELARQHANERLRRQFAAQANVIGPWIQTKMEEIARSSIEMTGPLEDQMNQLKQYEHNIINYKHNIDKLEGDHQLIQEALVFDNKHTNYTMEHIRVGWELLLTTIARTINEVETQILTRDAKGITQEQMNDFRASFNHFDRRKNGLMDHDDFRACLISMGYDLGEAEFARIMSLVDPNGQGTVTFQSFIDFMTRETADTDTAEQVIASFRILASDKPYILADELRRELPPEQAQYCIKRMPPYTGPGSVPGALDYTSFSSALYGESDL
;
A
#
# COMPACT_ATOMS: atom_id res chain seq x y z
N GLU A 1 1.76 -67.19 -113.79
CA GLU A 1 2.45 -66.28 -112.85
C GLU A 1 1.62 -65.07 -112.47
N TRP A 2 1.12 -64.28 -113.42
CA TRP A 2 0.25 -63.12 -113.12
C TRP A 2 -0.98 -63.45 -112.24
N LEU A 3 -1.75 -64.49 -112.58
CA LEU A 3 -2.91 -64.92 -111.79
C LEU A 3 -2.55 -65.32 -110.35
N LEU A 4 -1.39 -65.95 -110.14
CA LEU A 4 -0.93 -66.33 -108.79
C LEU A 4 -0.51 -65.11 -107.97
N ASN A 5 0.10 -64.11 -108.61
CA ASN A 5 0.45 -62.85 -107.96
C ASN A 5 -0.82 -62.03 -107.61
N GLU A 6 -1.81 -62.04 -108.49
CA GLU A 6 -3.08 -61.34 -108.27
C GLU A 6 -3.93 -61.99 -107.18
N ILE A 7 -4.00 -63.32 -107.13
CA ILE A 7 -4.65 -64.05 -106.03
C ILE A 7 -3.98 -63.72 -104.68
N ARG A 8 -2.64 -63.72 -104.62
CA ARG A 8 -1.90 -63.35 -103.40
C ARG A 8 -2.14 -61.89 -102.99
N ARG A 9 -2.28 -60.98 -103.97
CA ARG A 9 -2.61 -59.56 -103.72
C ARG A 9 -4.00 -59.43 -103.10
N LEU A 10 -4.99 -60.09 -103.69
CA LEU A 10 -6.38 -60.05 -103.21
C LEU A 10 -6.53 -60.71 -101.82
N GLU A 11 -5.85 -61.81 -101.56
CA GLU A 11 -5.82 -62.47 -100.24
C GLU A 11 -5.18 -61.57 -99.17
N ARG A 12 -4.08 -60.88 -99.52
CA ARG A 12 -3.45 -59.89 -98.62
C ARG A 12 -4.37 -58.69 -98.36
N LEU A 13 -5.04 -58.18 -99.39
CA LEU A 13 -6.01 -57.08 -99.26
C LEU A 13 -7.17 -57.43 -98.32
N GLU A 14 -7.75 -58.63 -98.46
CA GLU A 14 -8.83 -59.10 -97.59
C GLU A 14 -8.35 -59.20 -96.13
N HIS A 15 -7.15 -59.77 -95.91
CA HIS A 15 -6.55 -59.87 -94.59
C HIS A 15 -6.29 -58.50 -93.95
N LEU A 16 -5.69 -57.57 -94.69
CA LEU A 16 -5.41 -56.21 -94.21
C LEU A 16 -6.68 -55.42 -93.93
N ALA A 17 -7.70 -55.54 -94.78
CA ALA A 17 -8.98 -54.84 -94.60
C ALA A 17 -9.76 -55.35 -93.38
N GLU A 18 -9.74 -56.66 -93.12
CA GLU A 18 -10.31 -57.23 -91.89
C GLU A 18 -9.52 -56.77 -90.65
N LYS A 19 -8.19 -56.80 -90.72
CA LYS A 19 -7.31 -56.33 -89.64
C LYS A 19 -7.51 -54.85 -89.33
N PHE A 20 -7.68 -54.00 -90.36
CA PHE A 20 -8.03 -52.59 -90.22
C PHE A 20 -9.37 -52.42 -89.51
N ARG A 21 -10.43 -53.09 -89.99
CA ARG A 21 -11.78 -53.00 -89.40
C ARG A 21 -11.79 -53.38 -87.92
N GLN A 22 -11.12 -54.46 -87.55
CA GLN A 22 -11.02 -54.91 -86.15
C GLN A 22 -10.28 -53.88 -85.30
N LYS A 23 -9.07 -53.47 -85.70
CA LYS A 23 -8.26 -52.51 -84.93
C LYS A 23 -8.93 -51.15 -84.79
N ALA A 24 -9.51 -50.63 -85.87
CA ALA A 24 -10.24 -49.37 -85.88
C ALA A 24 -11.45 -49.41 -84.94
N SER A 25 -12.27 -50.47 -85.00
CA SER A 25 -13.43 -50.61 -84.12
C SER A 25 -13.05 -50.69 -82.65
N THR A 26 -11.99 -51.43 -82.30
CA THR A 26 -11.52 -51.51 -80.91
C THR A 26 -10.91 -50.18 -80.43
N HIS A 27 -10.30 -49.41 -81.34
CA HIS A 27 -9.82 -48.06 -81.01
C HIS A 27 -10.98 -47.10 -80.73
N GLU A 28 -11.96 -47.03 -81.64
CA GLU A 28 -13.12 -46.14 -81.50
C GLU A 28 -13.93 -46.45 -80.24
N GLN A 29 -14.13 -47.74 -79.91
CA GLN A 29 -14.79 -48.15 -78.67
C GLN A 29 -14.05 -47.67 -77.42
N TRP A 30 -12.72 -47.71 -77.45
CA TRP A 30 -11.89 -47.19 -76.36
C TRP A 30 -11.92 -45.66 -76.31
N ALA A 31 -11.88 -44.97 -77.45
CA ALA A 31 -11.87 -43.51 -77.53
C ALA A 31 -13.23 -42.88 -77.14
N TYR A 32 -14.33 -43.63 -77.32
CA TYR A 32 -15.68 -43.18 -77.03
C TYR A 32 -15.83 -42.60 -75.62
N GLY A 33 -16.24 -41.33 -75.53
CA GLY A 33 -16.50 -40.63 -74.27
C GLY A 33 -15.26 -40.06 -73.57
N LYS A 34 -14.02 -40.37 -74.00
CA LYS A 34 -12.80 -39.85 -73.36
C LYS A 34 -12.66 -38.33 -73.51
N GLU A 35 -13.01 -37.76 -74.66
CA GLU A 35 -13.02 -36.30 -74.87
C GLU A 35 -13.96 -35.58 -73.89
N GLN A 36 -15.14 -36.16 -73.63
CA GLN A 36 -16.11 -35.57 -72.70
C GLN A 36 -15.59 -35.54 -71.27
N ILE A 37 -14.89 -36.59 -70.84
CA ILE A 37 -14.23 -36.64 -69.53
C ILE A 37 -13.12 -35.59 -69.45
N LEU A 38 -12.31 -35.45 -70.50
CA LEU A 38 -11.21 -34.48 -70.53
C LEU A 38 -11.69 -33.02 -70.45
N LEU A 39 -12.85 -32.73 -71.05
CA LEU A 39 -13.46 -31.39 -71.06
C LEU A 39 -14.15 -30.99 -69.74
N GLN A 40 -14.32 -31.91 -68.78
CA GLN A 40 -14.96 -31.58 -67.50
C GLN A 40 -14.12 -30.57 -66.70
N LYS A 41 -14.79 -29.66 -65.99
CA LYS A 41 -14.18 -28.63 -65.13
C LYS A 41 -14.41 -28.91 -63.65
N ASP A 42 -14.45 -30.19 -63.29
CA ASP A 42 -14.64 -30.72 -61.94
C ASP A 42 -13.57 -30.22 -60.94
N TYR A 43 -12.37 -29.90 -61.43
CA TYR A 43 -11.29 -29.35 -60.61
C TYR A 43 -11.52 -27.92 -60.11
N GLU A 44 -12.39 -27.12 -60.74
CA GLU A 44 -12.62 -25.70 -60.36
C GLU A 44 -13.31 -25.53 -58.99
N SER A 45 -14.04 -26.56 -58.54
CA SER A 45 -14.77 -26.57 -57.26
C SER A 45 -14.26 -27.62 -56.28
N ALA A 46 -13.16 -28.30 -56.61
CA ALA A 46 -12.59 -29.37 -55.81
C ALA A 46 -11.64 -28.84 -54.73
N SER A 47 -11.57 -29.56 -53.60
CA SER A 47 -10.57 -29.35 -52.55
C SER A 47 -9.18 -29.80 -53.00
N LEU A 48 -8.12 -29.37 -52.28
CA LEU A 48 -6.74 -29.76 -52.56
C LEU A 48 -6.55 -31.28 -52.65
N THR A 49 -7.17 -32.02 -51.72
CA THR A 49 -7.11 -33.49 -51.69
C THR A 49 -7.81 -34.12 -52.90
N GLU A 50 -8.94 -33.56 -53.33
CA GLU A 50 -9.67 -34.04 -54.50
C GLU A 50 -8.92 -33.75 -55.80
N VAL A 51 -8.35 -32.55 -55.97
CA VAL A 51 -7.53 -32.22 -57.16
C VAL A 51 -6.29 -33.11 -57.24
N ARG A 52 -5.62 -33.39 -56.11
CA ARG A 52 -4.52 -34.36 -56.04
C ARG A 52 -4.94 -35.77 -56.46
N ALA A 53 -6.13 -36.20 -56.04
CA ALA A 53 -6.68 -37.49 -56.48
C ALA A 53 -7.02 -37.49 -57.98
N MET A 54 -7.54 -36.38 -58.52
CA MET A 54 -7.79 -36.20 -59.95
C MET A 54 -6.50 -36.25 -60.77
N LEU A 55 -5.42 -35.61 -60.32
CA LEU A 55 -4.11 -35.66 -60.97
C LEU A 55 -3.56 -37.08 -61.08
N ARG A 56 -3.64 -37.87 -59.99
CA ARG A 56 -3.23 -39.29 -60.03
C ARG A 56 -4.07 -40.12 -61.01
N LYS A 57 -5.38 -39.86 -61.08
CA LYS A 57 -6.26 -40.51 -62.06
C LYS A 57 -5.90 -40.08 -63.50
N HIS A 58 -5.54 -38.82 -63.69
CA HIS A 58 -5.13 -38.27 -64.98
C HIS A 58 -3.78 -38.84 -65.45
N GLU A 59 -2.83 -39.04 -64.54
CA GLU A 59 -1.56 -39.73 -64.82
C GLU A 59 -1.78 -41.18 -65.28
N ALA A 60 -2.69 -41.92 -64.63
CA ALA A 60 -3.08 -43.25 -65.07
C ALA A 60 -3.73 -43.23 -66.46
N PHE A 61 -4.57 -42.23 -66.75
CA PHE A 61 -5.15 -42.03 -68.08
C PHE A 61 -4.09 -41.74 -69.14
N GLU A 62 -3.08 -40.94 -68.84
CA GLU A 62 -1.97 -40.65 -69.76
C GLU A 62 -1.11 -41.88 -70.06
N SER A 63 -0.87 -42.72 -69.05
CA SER A 63 -0.20 -44.01 -69.26
C SER A 63 -1.01 -44.94 -70.16
N ASP A 64 -2.35 -44.99 -69.98
CA ASP A 64 -3.26 -45.74 -70.86
C ASP A 64 -3.24 -45.17 -72.29
N LEU A 65 -3.30 -43.85 -72.43
CA LEU A 65 -3.20 -43.14 -73.70
C LEU A 65 -1.87 -43.48 -74.42
N ALA A 66 -0.73 -43.39 -73.73
CA ALA A 66 0.57 -43.73 -74.32
C ALA A 66 0.64 -45.19 -74.80
N ALA A 67 0.04 -46.14 -74.08
CA ALA A 67 -0.01 -47.54 -74.48
C ALA A 67 -0.83 -47.78 -75.76
N HIS A 68 -1.75 -46.87 -76.10
CA HIS A 68 -2.57 -46.95 -77.30
C HIS A 68 -1.96 -46.29 -78.55
N GLN A 69 -0.81 -45.62 -78.41
CA GLN A 69 -0.08 -44.98 -79.51
C GLN A 69 0.26 -45.96 -80.64
N ASP A 70 0.90 -47.09 -80.30
CA ASP A 70 1.29 -48.14 -81.27
C ASP A 70 0.06 -48.68 -82.05
N ARG A 71 -1.11 -48.75 -81.40
CA ARG A 71 -2.34 -49.18 -82.07
C ARG A 71 -2.78 -48.19 -83.16
N VAL A 72 -2.65 -46.88 -82.92
CA VAL A 72 -2.99 -45.85 -83.90
C VAL A 72 -2.00 -45.86 -85.06
N GLU A 73 -0.70 -45.97 -84.75
CA GLU A 73 0.36 -46.10 -85.77
C GLU A 73 0.14 -47.31 -86.67
N GLN A 74 -0.24 -48.46 -86.10
CA GLN A 74 -0.58 -49.66 -86.88
C GLN A 74 -1.83 -49.48 -87.74
N ILE A 75 -2.87 -48.78 -87.25
CA ILE A 75 -4.07 -48.50 -88.05
C ILE A 75 -3.69 -47.64 -89.27
N ALA A 76 -2.87 -46.59 -89.07
CA ALA A 76 -2.38 -45.73 -90.13
C ALA A 76 -1.49 -46.49 -91.14
N ALA A 77 -0.56 -47.32 -90.66
CA ALA A 77 0.30 -48.13 -91.52
C ALA A 77 -0.49 -49.13 -92.37
N ILE A 78 -1.50 -49.80 -91.79
CA ILE A 78 -2.37 -50.73 -92.53
C ILE A 78 -3.22 -49.98 -93.56
N ALA A 79 -3.76 -48.80 -93.22
CA ALA A 79 -4.52 -47.97 -94.15
C ALA A 79 -3.65 -47.54 -95.34
N GLN A 80 -2.40 -47.13 -95.09
CA GLN A 80 -1.44 -46.80 -96.14
C GLN A 80 -1.14 -48.00 -97.03
N GLU A 81 -0.88 -49.18 -96.45
CA GLU A 81 -0.62 -50.41 -97.21
C GLU A 81 -1.82 -50.83 -98.08
N LEU A 82 -3.05 -50.68 -97.57
CA LEU A 82 -4.28 -50.89 -98.34
C LEU A 82 -4.41 -49.92 -99.52
N ASN A 83 -3.96 -48.68 -99.34
CA ASN A 83 -3.96 -47.65 -100.39
C ASN A 83 -2.91 -47.95 -101.46
N GLU A 84 -1.70 -48.36 -101.09
CA GLU A 84 -0.62 -48.76 -102.01
C GLU A 84 -0.97 -49.97 -102.87
N LEU A 85 -1.87 -50.83 -102.38
CA LEU A 85 -2.37 -52.01 -103.08
C LEU A 85 -3.66 -51.74 -103.88
N ASP A 86 -4.07 -50.49 -104.08
CA ASP A 86 -5.30 -50.11 -104.83
C ASP A 86 -6.55 -50.85 -104.33
N TYR A 87 -6.78 -50.88 -103.02
CA TYR A 87 -7.98 -51.50 -102.43
C TYR A 87 -9.26 -50.79 -102.90
N HIS A 88 -10.30 -51.56 -103.24
CA HIS A 88 -11.53 -51.04 -103.83
C HIS A 88 -12.28 -49.99 -102.98
N ASP A 89 -12.17 -50.06 -101.65
CA ASP A 89 -12.79 -49.13 -100.70
C ASP A 89 -11.75 -48.31 -99.91
N ALA A 90 -10.60 -48.03 -100.53
CA ALA A 90 -9.51 -47.26 -99.91
C ALA A 90 -9.97 -45.86 -99.46
N ALA A 91 -10.90 -45.23 -100.17
CA ALA A 91 -11.43 -43.92 -99.81
C ALA A 91 -12.11 -43.90 -98.42
N SER A 92 -12.96 -44.90 -98.13
CA SER A 92 -13.64 -45.01 -96.82
C SER A 92 -12.66 -45.37 -95.70
N VAL A 93 -11.68 -46.23 -95.99
CA VAL A 93 -10.59 -46.58 -95.06
C VAL A 93 -9.77 -45.35 -94.69
N ASN A 94 -9.39 -44.54 -95.68
CA ASN A 94 -8.61 -43.32 -95.47
C ASN A 94 -9.40 -42.26 -94.68
N ASP A 95 -10.67 -42.01 -95.01
CA ASP A 95 -11.54 -41.09 -94.25
C ASP A 95 -11.68 -41.53 -92.78
N ARG A 96 -11.90 -42.83 -92.53
CA ARG A 96 -12.00 -43.37 -91.18
C ARG A 96 -10.66 -43.28 -90.43
N CYS A 97 -9.55 -43.59 -91.09
CA CYS A 97 -8.22 -43.46 -90.52
C CYS A 97 -7.92 -42.00 -90.15
N GLN A 98 -8.25 -41.06 -91.03
CA GLN A 98 -8.07 -39.64 -90.78
C GLN A 98 -8.86 -39.19 -89.56
N LYS A 99 -10.14 -39.58 -89.44
CA LYS A 99 -10.96 -39.27 -88.25
C LYS A 99 -10.36 -39.83 -86.96
N ILE A 100 -9.77 -41.03 -87.00
CA ILE A 100 -9.08 -41.62 -85.85
C ILE A 100 -7.83 -40.80 -85.50
N CYS A 101 -7.02 -40.41 -86.48
CA CYS A 101 -5.83 -39.58 -86.27
C CYS A 101 -6.20 -38.19 -85.73
N ASP A 102 -7.21 -37.53 -86.32
CA ASP A 102 -7.68 -36.22 -85.87
C ASP A 102 -8.20 -36.28 -84.42
N GLN A 103 -8.97 -37.34 -84.08
CA GLN A 103 -9.44 -37.57 -82.72
C GLN A 103 -8.26 -37.86 -81.77
N TRP A 104 -7.25 -38.59 -82.22
CA TRP A 104 -6.05 -38.88 -81.41
C TRP A 104 -5.27 -37.61 -81.08
N ASP A 105 -5.04 -36.75 -82.07
CA ASP A 105 -4.35 -35.47 -81.89
C ASP A 105 -5.17 -34.52 -80.99
N SER A 106 -6.50 -34.52 -81.14
CA SER A 106 -7.45 -33.83 -80.26
C SER A 106 -7.33 -34.34 -78.82
N LEU A 107 -7.38 -35.65 -78.60
CA LEU A 107 -7.24 -36.27 -77.28
C LEU A 107 -5.90 -35.89 -76.63
N GLY A 108 -4.78 -36.01 -77.34
CA GLY A 108 -3.46 -35.62 -76.82
C GLY A 108 -3.43 -34.15 -76.39
N THR A 109 -3.97 -33.25 -77.22
CA THR A 109 -4.04 -31.82 -76.91
C THR A 109 -4.95 -31.53 -75.71
N LEU A 110 -6.11 -32.18 -75.61
CA LEU A 110 -7.05 -32.02 -74.50
C LEU A 110 -6.48 -32.57 -73.20
N THR A 111 -5.77 -33.70 -73.25
CA THR A 111 -5.11 -34.31 -72.11
C THR A 111 -4.04 -33.37 -71.54
N GLN A 112 -3.21 -32.78 -72.39
CA GLN A 112 -2.19 -31.81 -71.96
C GLN A 112 -2.83 -30.56 -71.35
N LYS A 113 -3.86 -29.99 -71.99
CA LYS A 113 -4.60 -28.83 -71.45
C LYS A 113 -5.23 -29.13 -70.09
N ARG A 114 -5.78 -30.33 -69.91
CA ARG A 114 -6.36 -30.76 -68.64
C ARG A 114 -5.29 -30.91 -67.57
N ARG A 115 -4.15 -31.54 -67.88
CA ARG A 115 -3.00 -31.64 -66.97
C ARG A 115 -2.56 -30.26 -66.48
N GLU A 116 -2.32 -29.32 -67.39
CA GLU A 116 -1.89 -27.96 -67.05
C GLU A 116 -2.91 -27.24 -66.15
N ALA A 117 -4.21 -27.41 -66.41
CA ALA A 117 -5.25 -26.82 -65.59
C ALA A 117 -5.34 -27.45 -64.19
N LEU A 118 -5.18 -28.77 -64.08
CA LEU A 118 -5.15 -29.49 -62.81
C LEU A 118 -3.93 -29.10 -61.97
N GLU A 119 -2.73 -29.10 -62.56
CA GLU A 119 -1.48 -28.71 -61.89
C GLU A 119 -1.52 -27.24 -61.44
N ARG A 120 -2.05 -26.35 -62.27
CA ARG A 120 -2.26 -24.94 -61.90
C ARG A 120 -3.21 -24.80 -60.71
N THR A 121 -4.31 -25.54 -60.72
CA THR A 121 -5.31 -25.48 -59.64
C THR A 121 -4.75 -26.06 -58.35
N GLU A 122 -4.03 -27.18 -58.41
CA GLU A 122 -3.33 -27.76 -57.27
C GLU A 122 -2.36 -26.76 -56.65
N LYS A 123 -1.53 -26.10 -57.47
CA LYS A 123 -0.56 -25.12 -56.98
C LYS A 123 -1.21 -23.93 -56.28
N LEU A 124 -2.33 -23.43 -56.80
CA LEU A 124 -3.09 -22.35 -56.17
C LEU A 124 -3.67 -22.80 -54.82
N LEU A 125 -4.27 -23.98 -54.78
CA LEU A 125 -4.81 -24.59 -53.57
C LEU A 125 -3.73 -24.80 -52.50
N GLU A 126 -2.57 -25.32 -52.88
CA GLU A 126 -1.42 -25.52 -51.99
C GLU A 126 -0.87 -24.20 -51.45
N THR A 127 -0.85 -23.15 -52.27
CA THR A 127 -0.45 -21.79 -51.83
C THR A 127 -1.42 -21.26 -50.77
N ILE A 128 -2.74 -21.39 -51.00
CA ILE A 128 -3.76 -20.97 -50.03
C ILE A 128 -3.64 -21.77 -48.74
N ASP A 129 -3.46 -23.09 -48.82
CA ASP A 129 -3.31 -23.98 -47.67
C ASP A 129 -2.11 -23.59 -46.80
N GLN A 130 -0.97 -23.30 -47.43
CA GLN A 130 0.25 -22.87 -46.75
C GLN A 130 0.08 -21.51 -46.05
N LEU A 131 -0.60 -20.56 -46.68
CA LEU A 131 -0.91 -19.26 -46.08
C LEU A 131 -1.89 -19.40 -44.91
N HIS A 132 -2.92 -20.24 -45.03
CA HIS A 132 -3.84 -20.55 -43.93
C HIS A 132 -3.11 -21.15 -42.72
N LEU A 133 -2.19 -22.08 -42.96
CA LEU A 133 -1.38 -22.67 -41.91
C LEU A 133 -0.44 -21.64 -41.25
N GLU A 134 0.18 -20.75 -42.04
CA GLU A 134 1.02 -19.67 -41.52
C GLU A 134 0.22 -18.70 -40.64
N PHE A 135 -0.96 -18.28 -41.10
CA PHE A 135 -1.88 -17.48 -40.31
C PHE A 135 -2.19 -18.16 -38.97
N ALA A 136 -2.59 -19.44 -38.99
CA ALA A 136 -2.97 -20.17 -37.78
C ALA A 136 -1.80 -20.26 -36.78
N LYS A 137 -0.59 -20.51 -37.28
CA LYS A 137 0.64 -20.60 -36.48
C LYS A 137 0.98 -19.28 -35.77
N ARG A 138 0.71 -18.14 -36.40
CA ARG A 138 1.03 -16.80 -35.84
C ARG A 138 -0.12 -16.22 -35.02
N ALA A 139 -1.36 -16.42 -35.47
CA ALA A 139 -2.56 -15.91 -34.82
C ALA A 139 -2.78 -16.51 -33.43
N ALA A 140 -2.52 -17.81 -33.24
CA ALA A 140 -2.72 -18.46 -31.95
C ALA A 140 -1.87 -17.86 -30.81
N PRO A 141 -0.51 -17.79 -30.91
CA PRO A 141 0.29 -17.17 -29.85
C PRO A 141 0.02 -15.67 -29.73
N PHE A 142 -0.24 -14.95 -30.82
CA PHE A 142 -0.60 -13.54 -30.77
C PHE A 142 -1.92 -13.30 -30.04
N ASN A 143 -2.91 -14.17 -30.24
CA ASN A 143 -4.17 -14.13 -29.51
C ASN A 143 -3.96 -14.32 -28.01
N ASN A 144 -3.14 -15.30 -27.61
CA ASN A 144 -2.82 -15.54 -26.20
C ASN A 144 -2.07 -14.36 -25.58
N TRP A 145 -1.16 -13.73 -26.34
CA TRP A 145 -0.49 -12.51 -25.89
C TRP A 145 -1.49 -11.36 -25.64
N MET A 146 -2.47 -11.17 -26.53
CA MET A 146 -3.51 -10.15 -26.30
C MET A 146 -4.38 -10.47 -25.09
N GLU A 147 -4.70 -11.74 -24.85
CA GLU A 147 -5.43 -12.16 -23.65
C GLU A 147 -4.65 -11.87 -22.36
N GLY A 148 -3.38 -12.27 -22.29
CA GLY A 148 -2.51 -11.97 -21.16
C GLY A 148 -2.33 -10.45 -20.96
N ALA A 149 -2.14 -9.69 -22.02
CA ALA A 149 -2.05 -8.23 -21.95
C ALA A 149 -3.33 -7.60 -21.40
N MET A 150 -4.51 -8.08 -21.80
CA MET A 150 -5.77 -7.59 -21.23
C MET A 150 -5.89 -7.93 -19.74
N GLU A 151 -5.49 -9.12 -19.32
CA GLU A 151 -5.47 -9.51 -17.90
C GLU A 151 -4.53 -8.61 -17.08
N ASP A 152 -3.28 -8.45 -17.51
CA ASP A 152 -2.27 -7.64 -16.82
C ASP A 152 -2.68 -6.15 -16.70
N LEU A 153 -3.28 -5.60 -17.76
CA LEU A 153 -3.76 -4.21 -17.76
C LEU A 153 -4.94 -3.98 -16.80
N GLN A 154 -5.72 -5.02 -16.52
CA GLN A 154 -6.88 -4.99 -15.63
C GLN A 154 -6.57 -5.48 -14.21
N ASP A 155 -5.34 -5.95 -13.96
CA ASP A 155 -4.95 -6.52 -12.67
C ASP A 155 -5.01 -5.48 -11.53
N MET A 156 -5.54 -5.89 -10.38
CA MET A 156 -5.66 -5.02 -9.23
C MET A 156 -4.36 -5.04 -8.42
N PHE A 157 -3.81 -3.86 -8.14
CA PHE A 157 -2.56 -3.72 -7.37
C PHE A 157 -2.80 -3.04 -6.02
N ILE A 158 -1.94 -3.38 -5.06
CA ILE A 158 -1.88 -2.74 -3.73
C ILE A 158 -0.43 -2.34 -3.50
N VAL A 159 -0.21 -1.07 -3.15
CA VAL A 159 1.12 -0.50 -2.92
C VAL A 159 1.13 0.33 -1.65
N HIS A 160 2.25 0.33 -0.95
CA HIS A 160 2.43 1.02 0.34
C HIS A 160 3.59 2.04 0.31
N SER A 161 4.31 2.11 -0.82
CA SER A 161 5.45 2.98 -1.02
C SER A 161 5.52 3.57 -2.43
N ILE A 162 6.23 4.69 -2.55
CA ILE A 162 6.49 5.35 -3.84
C ILE A 162 7.34 4.44 -4.75
N GLU A 163 8.27 3.66 -4.18
CA GLU A 163 9.17 2.77 -4.93
C GLU A 163 8.41 1.60 -5.57
N GLU A 164 7.44 1.02 -4.86
CA GLU A 164 6.55 -0.03 -5.39
C GLU A 164 5.75 0.47 -6.60
N ILE A 165 5.10 1.63 -6.49
CA ILE A 165 4.30 2.17 -7.61
C ILE A 165 5.19 2.60 -8.78
N GLN A 166 6.39 3.14 -8.53
CA GLN A 166 7.35 3.45 -9.59
C GLN A 166 7.83 2.19 -10.33
N SER A 167 7.96 1.06 -9.63
CA SER A 167 8.31 -0.22 -10.24
C SER A 167 7.19 -0.71 -11.17
N LEU A 168 5.92 -0.58 -10.74
CA LEU A 168 4.76 -0.90 -11.59
C LEU A 168 4.65 0.01 -12.81
N ILE A 169 4.88 1.32 -12.66
CA ILE A 169 4.92 2.27 -13.78
C ILE A 169 6.03 1.88 -14.76
N SER A 170 7.23 1.57 -14.27
CA SER A 170 8.35 1.17 -15.11
C SER A 170 8.05 -0.12 -15.88
N ALA A 171 7.40 -1.11 -15.25
CA ALA A 171 6.96 -2.32 -15.92
C ALA A 171 5.91 -2.03 -17.00
N HIS A 172 4.96 -1.13 -16.73
CA HIS A 172 3.97 -0.71 -17.71
C HIS A 172 4.59 0.05 -18.90
N ASP A 173 5.58 0.90 -18.66
CA ASP A 173 6.33 1.59 -19.72
C ASP A 173 7.12 0.60 -20.60
N GLN A 174 7.73 -0.42 -20.00
CA GLN A 174 8.38 -1.50 -20.75
C GLN A 174 7.37 -2.28 -21.59
N PHE A 175 6.19 -2.60 -21.04
CA PHE A 175 5.10 -3.20 -21.82
C PHE A 175 4.68 -2.31 -23.00
N LYS A 176 4.45 -1.00 -22.78
CA LYS A 176 4.11 -0.05 -23.85
C LYS A 176 5.16 -0.01 -24.95
N ALA A 177 6.45 -0.18 -24.62
CA ALA A 177 7.53 -0.24 -25.60
C ALA A 177 7.43 -1.44 -26.54
N THR A 178 6.74 -2.53 -26.15
CA THR A 178 6.49 -3.70 -27.01
C THR A 178 5.31 -3.52 -27.98
N LEU A 179 4.42 -2.55 -27.73
CA LEU A 179 3.20 -2.35 -28.53
C LEU A 179 3.45 -2.06 -30.02
N PRO A 180 4.48 -1.27 -30.42
CA PRO A 180 4.77 -1.05 -31.84
C PRO A 180 5.16 -2.34 -32.57
N GLU A 181 5.96 -3.20 -31.93
CA GLU A 181 6.36 -4.50 -32.48
C GLU A 181 5.13 -5.43 -32.57
N ALA A 182 4.29 -5.45 -31.54
CA ALA A 182 3.04 -6.20 -31.55
C ALA A 182 2.06 -5.72 -32.64
N ASP A 183 1.97 -4.41 -32.92
CA ASP A 183 1.17 -3.91 -34.05
C ASP A 183 1.76 -4.35 -35.39
N GLY A 184 3.09 -4.40 -35.51
CA GLY A 184 3.79 -4.95 -36.66
C GLY A 184 3.43 -6.42 -36.90
N GLU A 185 3.44 -7.24 -35.85
CA GLU A 185 3.02 -8.65 -35.92
C GLU A 185 1.54 -8.78 -36.32
N ARG A 186 0.66 -7.97 -35.72
CA ARG A 186 -0.75 -7.91 -36.10
C ARG A 186 -0.92 -7.58 -37.59
N GLN A 187 -0.24 -6.56 -38.09
CA GLN A 187 -0.32 -6.15 -39.49
C GLN A 187 0.15 -7.28 -40.42
N ALA A 188 1.24 -7.97 -40.06
CA ALA A 188 1.74 -9.11 -40.82
C ALA A 188 0.73 -10.28 -40.83
N ILE A 189 0.13 -10.62 -39.69
CA ILE A 189 -0.92 -11.66 -39.61
C ILE A 189 -2.12 -11.30 -40.50
N LEU A 190 -2.60 -10.04 -40.44
CA LEU A 190 -3.70 -9.59 -41.28
C LEU A 190 -3.35 -9.57 -42.78
N SER A 191 -2.09 -9.29 -43.13
CA SER A 191 -1.63 -9.29 -44.52
C SER A 191 -1.70 -10.69 -45.14
N ILE A 192 -1.45 -11.74 -44.36
CA ILE A 192 -1.54 -13.14 -44.82
C ILE A 192 -2.99 -13.45 -45.22
N GLN A 193 -3.97 -13.09 -44.39
CA GLN A 193 -5.38 -13.31 -44.73
C GLN A 193 -5.82 -12.49 -45.95
N ASN A 194 -5.37 -11.23 -46.05
CA ASN A 194 -5.65 -10.41 -47.22
C ASN A 194 -5.04 -11.01 -48.51
N GLU A 195 -3.88 -11.65 -48.42
CA GLU A 195 -3.25 -12.33 -49.55
C GLU A 195 -4.05 -13.56 -49.98
N VAL A 196 -4.55 -14.37 -49.04
CA VAL A 196 -5.47 -15.48 -49.33
C VAL A 196 -6.71 -14.98 -50.08
N GLU A 197 -7.37 -13.95 -49.57
CA GLU A 197 -8.57 -13.38 -50.20
C GLU A 197 -8.26 -12.85 -51.59
N LYS A 198 -7.11 -12.19 -51.77
CA LYS A 198 -6.65 -11.69 -53.07
C LYS A 198 -6.42 -12.82 -54.07
N VAL A 199 -5.78 -13.93 -53.65
CA VAL A 199 -5.56 -15.10 -54.50
C VAL A 199 -6.92 -15.68 -54.93
N ILE A 200 -7.83 -15.93 -53.98
CA ILE A 200 -9.17 -16.47 -54.26
C ILE A 200 -9.94 -15.58 -55.25
N GLN A 201 -9.94 -14.26 -55.03
CA GLN A 201 -10.61 -13.29 -55.91
C GLN A 201 -9.98 -13.23 -57.30
N SER A 202 -8.66 -13.19 -57.40
CA SER A 202 -7.94 -13.04 -58.68
C SER A 202 -8.15 -14.21 -59.64
N TYR A 203 -8.36 -15.43 -59.10
CA TYR A 203 -8.59 -16.64 -59.90
C TYR A 203 -10.05 -17.10 -59.89
N SER A 204 -10.98 -16.31 -59.32
CA SER A 204 -12.42 -16.64 -59.20
C SER A 204 -12.68 -18.03 -58.61
N MET A 205 -11.89 -18.43 -57.61
CA MET A 205 -11.96 -19.77 -57.03
C MET A 205 -13.23 -19.93 -56.18
N ARG A 206 -13.91 -21.07 -56.29
CA ARG A 206 -15.16 -21.36 -55.56
C ARG A 206 -14.90 -22.02 -54.20
N ILE A 207 -13.99 -21.46 -53.42
CA ILE A 207 -13.56 -22.04 -52.15
C ILE A 207 -13.86 -21.06 -51.03
N SER A 208 -14.24 -21.59 -49.87
CA SER A 208 -14.42 -20.79 -48.67
C SER A 208 -13.09 -20.17 -48.25
N ALA A 209 -13.09 -18.87 -47.98
CA ALA A 209 -11.94 -18.16 -47.38
C ALA A 209 -11.77 -18.46 -45.87
N SER A 210 -12.61 -19.35 -45.33
CA SER A 210 -12.50 -19.77 -43.93
C SER A 210 -11.28 -20.66 -43.72
N ASN A 211 -10.50 -20.33 -42.69
CA ASN A 211 -9.28 -21.04 -42.36
C ASN A 211 -9.59 -22.34 -41.57
N PRO A 212 -9.21 -23.53 -42.07
CA PRO A 212 -9.50 -24.80 -41.39
C PRO A 212 -8.58 -25.09 -40.18
N TYR A 213 -7.49 -24.34 -40.02
CA TYR A 213 -6.45 -24.58 -39.00
C TYR A 213 -6.54 -23.65 -37.80
N SER A 214 -7.40 -22.62 -37.84
CA SER A 214 -7.52 -21.61 -36.79
C SER A 214 -8.98 -21.43 -36.39
N THR A 215 -9.23 -21.34 -35.09
CA THR A 215 -10.52 -20.88 -34.56
C THR A 215 -10.57 -19.36 -34.41
N VAL A 216 -9.40 -18.70 -34.41
CA VAL A 216 -9.27 -17.25 -34.25
C VAL A 216 -9.54 -16.58 -35.58
N THR A 217 -10.48 -15.63 -35.59
CA THR A 217 -10.86 -14.84 -36.77
C THR A 217 -10.13 -13.50 -36.83
N VAL A 218 -10.10 -12.87 -38.01
CA VAL A 218 -9.52 -11.53 -38.20
C VAL A 218 -10.29 -10.49 -37.39
N GLU A 219 -11.61 -10.60 -37.32
CA GLU A 219 -12.49 -9.73 -36.55
C GLU A 219 -12.18 -9.82 -35.05
N GLU A 220 -11.97 -11.04 -34.52
CA GLU A 220 -11.56 -11.24 -33.14
C GLU A 220 -10.22 -10.58 -32.82
N ILE A 221 -9.21 -10.75 -33.70
CA ILE A 221 -7.91 -10.12 -33.54
C ILE A 221 -8.04 -8.60 -33.51
N ARG A 222 -8.80 -8.02 -34.44
CA ARG A 222 -9.04 -6.56 -34.49
C ARG A 222 -9.73 -6.08 -33.21
N SER A 223 -10.78 -6.77 -32.77
CA SER A 223 -11.54 -6.42 -31.58
C SER A 223 -10.69 -6.47 -30.30
N LYS A 224 -9.93 -7.55 -30.11
CA LYS A 224 -9.02 -7.70 -28.95
C LYS A 224 -7.91 -6.65 -28.97
N TRP A 225 -7.34 -6.37 -30.13
CA TRP A 225 -6.31 -5.34 -30.27
C TRP A 225 -6.81 -3.94 -29.89
N GLU A 226 -8.00 -3.55 -30.35
CA GLU A 226 -8.60 -2.27 -29.97
C GLU A 226 -8.89 -2.21 -28.47
N LYS A 227 -9.31 -3.32 -27.86
CA LYS A 227 -9.51 -3.40 -26.41
C LYS A 227 -8.19 -3.24 -25.64
N VAL A 228 -7.10 -3.88 -26.06
CA VAL A 228 -5.76 -3.67 -25.48
C VAL A 228 -5.37 -2.19 -25.59
N LYS A 229 -5.51 -1.58 -26.78
CA LYS A 229 -5.21 -0.15 -26.97
C LYS A 229 -6.06 0.78 -26.09
N GLN A 230 -7.31 0.43 -25.84
CA GLN A 230 -8.19 1.20 -24.96
C GLN A 230 -7.81 1.07 -23.48
N LEU A 231 -7.32 -0.11 -23.06
CA LEU A 231 -6.92 -0.38 -21.68
C LEU A 231 -5.59 0.28 -21.29
N VAL A 232 -4.66 0.43 -22.23
CA VAL A 232 -3.35 1.09 -21.97
C VAL A 232 -3.49 2.48 -21.32
N PRO A 233 -4.21 3.46 -21.89
CA PRO A 233 -4.33 4.78 -21.28
C PRO A 233 -5.13 4.76 -19.97
N GLN A 234 -6.05 3.80 -19.78
CA GLN A 234 -6.76 3.64 -18.50
C GLN A 234 -5.80 3.15 -17.41
N ARG A 235 -4.91 2.22 -17.77
CA ARG A 235 -3.86 1.74 -16.86
C ARG A 235 -2.87 2.84 -16.50
N ASP A 236 -2.43 3.63 -17.49
CA ASP A 236 -1.60 4.83 -17.27
C ASP A 236 -2.25 5.77 -16.24
N GLN A 237 -3.54 6.10 -16.43
CA GLN A 237 -4.27 6.97 -15.52
C GLN A 237 -4.34 6.38 -14.11
N SER A 238 -4.71 5.10 -13.98
CA SER A 238 -4.84 4.42 -12.68
C SER A 238 -3.50 4.39 -11.92
N LEU A 239 -2.40 4.08 -12.61
CA LEU A 239 -1.06 4.08 -12.00
C LEU A 239 -0.65 5.50 -11.56
N GLN A 240 -1.01 6.53 -12.33
CA GLN A 240 -0.65 7.90 -12.02
C GLN A 240 -1.47 8.49 -10.87
N GLU A 241 -2.75 8.12 -10.76
CA GLU A 241 -3.58 8.44 -9.60
C GLU A 241 -3.03 7.81 -8.32
N GLU A 242 -2.57 6.55 -8.39
CA GLU A 242 -1.91 5.90 -7.25
C GLU A 242 -0.59 6.58 -6.90
N LEU A 243 0.25 6.90 -7.89
CA LEU A 243 1.51 7.62 -7.66
C LEU A 243 1.26 8.97 -6.97
N ALA A 244 0.25 9.71 -7.40
CA ALA A 244 -0.14 10.97 -6.78
C ALA A 244 -0.59 10.77 -5.32
N ARG A 245 -1.34 9.70 -5.04
CA ARG A 245 -1.76 9.30 -3.68
C ARG A 245 -0.55 8.96 -2.80
N GLN A 246 0.39 8.15 -3.29
CA GLN A 246 1.61 7.80 -2.55
C GLN A 246 2.49 9.02 -2.26
N HIS A 247 2.58 9.97 -3.19
CA HIS A 247 3.24 11.25 -2.94
C HIS A 247 2.51 12.12 -1.92
N ALA A 248 1.16 12.12 -1.92
CA ALA A 248 0.38 12.81 -0.89
C ALA A 248 0.63 12.21 0.49
N ASN A 249 0.62 10.88 0.60
CA ASN A 249 0.91 10.15 1.83
C ASN A 249 2.32 10.47 2.35
N GLU A 250 3.33 10.47 1.50
CA GLU A 250 4.70 10.83 1.88
C GLU A 250 4.82 12.31 2.33
N ARG A 251 4.07 13.22 1.72
CA ARG A 251 4.01 14.62 2.18
C ARG A 251 3.42 14.71 3.58
N LEU A 252 2.32 14.01 3.85
CA LEU A 252 1.70 13.98 5.18
C LEU A 252 2.67 13.41 6.22
N ARG A 253 3.33 12.28 5.93
CA ARG A 253 4.35 11.70 6.82
C ARG A 253 5.45 12.72 7.16
N ARG A 254 5.97 13.44 6.17
CA ARG A 254 7.01 14.46 6.38
C ARG A 254 6.51 15.68 7.14
N GLN A 255 5.28 16.15 6.86
CA GLN A 255 4.68 17.30 7.56
C GLN A 255 4.50 17.01 9.06
N PHE A 256 3.92 15.86 9.39
CA PHE A 256 3.79 15.40 10.76
C PHE A 256 5.15 15.28 11.42
N ALA A 257 6.10 14.59 10.78
CA ALA A 257 7.43 14.37 11.34
C ALA A 257 8.20 15.69 11.58
N ALA A 258 8.13 16.63 10.64
CA ALA A 258 8.77 17.93 10.78
C ALA A 258 8.27 18.70 12.02
N GLN A 259 6.96 18.65 12.29
CA GLN A 259 6.38 19.29 13.47
C GLN A 259 6.67 18.50 14.76
N ALA A 260 6.49 17.17 14.74
CA ALA A 260 6.76 16.32 15.90
C ALA A 260 8.22 16.38 16.36
N ASN A 261 9.17 16.44 15.42
CA ASN A 261 10.61 16.55 15.71
C ASN A 261 11.01 17.91 16.32
N VAL A 262 10.15 18.93 16.26
CA VAL A 262 10.33 20.21 16.96
C VAL A 262 9.60 20.21 18.29
N ILE A 263 8.35 19.72 18.31
CA ILE A 263 7.49 19.70 19.48
C ILE A 263 8.03 18.77 20.57
N GLY A 264 8.47 17.56 20.21
CA GLY A 264 8.98 16.57 21.18
C GLY A 264 10.13 17.12 22.03
N PRO A 265 11.22 17.60 21.42
CA PRO A 265 12.33 18.22 22.16
C PRO A 265 11.92 19.48 22.92
N TRP A 266 10.99 20.27 22.41
CA TRP A 266 10.48 21.46 23.10
C TRP A 266 9.77 21.09 24.41
N ILE A 267 8.93 20.05 24.41
CA ILE A 267 8.27 19.52 25.61
C ILE A 267 9.32 19.05 26.61
N GLN A 268 10.31 18.28 26.17
CA GLN A 268 11.39 17.80 27.04
C GLN A 268 12.16 18.96 27.67
N THR A 269 12.54 19.97 26.87
CA THR A 269 13.28 21.14 27.36
C THR A 269 12.47 21.90 28.40
N LYS A 270 11.17 22.11 28.17
CA LYS A 270 10.29 22.79 29.14
C LYS A 270 10.08 21.99 30.42
N MET A 271 9.93 20.67 30.32
CA MET A 271 9.88 19.78 31.48
C MET A 271 11.16 19.91 32.34
N GLU A 272 12.33 19.92 31.70
CA GLU A 272 13.62 20.08 32.39
C GLU A 272 13.79 21.48 33.01
N GLU A 273 13.35 22.54 32.33
CA GLU A 273 13.37 23.90 32.87
C GLU A 273 12.49 24.06 34.12
N ILE A 274 11.28 23.48 34.10
CA ILE A 274 10.39 23.49 35.26
C ILE A 274 11.03 22.70 36.41
N ALA A 275 11.56 21.51 36.13
CA ALA A 275 12.26 20.70 37.13
C ALA A 275 13.47 21.43 37.74
N ARG A 276 14.26 22.16 36.93
CA ARG A 276 15.37 22.98 37.42
C ARG A 276 14.89 24.15 38.27
N SER A 277 13.80 24.82 37.89
CA SER A 277 13.25 25.95 38.67
C SER A 277 12.80 25.54 40.08
N SER A 278 12.40 24.29 40.27
CA SER A 278 12.09 23.72 41.59
C SER A 278 13.31 23.38 42.43
N ILE A 279 14.51 23.28 41.85
CA ILE A 279 15.73 22.85 42.54
C ILE A 279 16.66 24.05 42.82
N GLU A 280 16.83 24.94 41.85
CA GLU A 280 17.69 26.13 41.92
C GLU A 280 16.97 27.31 42.60
N MET A 281 16.34 27.04 43.74
CA MET A 281 15.44 27.97 44.46
C MET A 281 16.19 29.08 45.22
N THR A 282 17.07 29.82 44.57
CA THR A 282 17.72 31.01 45.14
C THR A 282 16.94 32.26 44.74
N GLY A 283 16.10 32.77 45.63
CA GLY A 283 15.34 34.00 45.41
C GLY A 283 13.99 34.03 46.16
N PRO A 284 13.28 35.17 46.15
CA PRO A 284 11.92 35.29 46.67
C PRO A 284 10.96 34.30 46.01
N LEU A 285 9.98 33.81 46.79
CA LEU A 285 8.92 32.94 46.27
C LEU A 285 8.11 33.63 45.16
N GLU A 286 7.99 34.95 45.24
CA GLU A 286 7.32 35.80 44.25
C GLU A 286 8.01 35.75 42.89
N ASP A 287 9.34 35.74 42.86
CA ASP A 287 10.11 35.69 41.61
C ASP A 287 9.96 34.32 40.93
N GLN A 288 9.96 33.25 41.73
CA GLN A 288 9.69 31.89 41.26
C GLN A 288 8.27 31.75 40.71
N MET A 289 7.28 32.29 41.42
CA MET A 289 5.90 32.33 40.95
C MET A 289 5.78 33.07 39.62
N ASN A 290 6.41 34.24 39.51
CA ASN A 290 6.41 35.04 38.28
C ASN A 290 7.04 34.26 37.10
N GLN A 291 8.15 33.56 37.35
CA GLN A 291 8.80 32.73 36.33
C GLN A 291 7.93 31.54 35.90
N LEU A 292 7.29 30.85 36.85
CA LEU A 292 6.39 29.74 36.54
C LEU A 292 5.14 30.20 35.77
N LYS A 293 4.54 31.34 36.13
CA LYS A 293 3.43 31.94 35.37
C LYS A 293 3.87 32.35 33.96
N GLN A 294 5.13 32.78 33.78
CA GLN A 294 5.68 33.03 32.45
C GLN A 294 5.83 31.74 31.64
N TYR A 295 6.30 30.65 32.25
CA TYR A 295 6.33 29.34 31.60
C TYR A 295 4.93 28.84 31.23
N GLU A 296 3.96 28.96 32.14
CA GLU A 296 2.55 28.63 31.87
C GLU A 296 2.01 29.42 30.67
N HIS A 297 2.25 30.74 30.61
CA HIS A 297 1.85 31.55 29.47
C HIS A 297 2.52 31.10 28.16
N ASN A 298 3.81 30.77 28.20
CA ASN A 298 4.54 30.24 27.04
C ASN A 298 3.97 28.89 26.57
N ILE A 299 3.58 28.01 27.50
CA ILE A 299 2.94 26.72 27.19
C ILE A 299 1.57 26.94 26.54
N ILE A 300 0.73 27.81 27.11
CA ILE A 300 -0.58 28.15 26.55
C ILE A 300 -0.42 28.70 25.12
N ASN A 301 0.54 29.60 24.91
CA ASN A 301 0.81 30.16 23.58
C ASN A 301 1.30 29.10 22.59
N TYR A 302 1.97 28.04 23.03
CA TYR A 302 2.45 26.97 22.17
C TYR A 302 1.36 25.94 21.80
N LYS A 303 0.20 25.94 22.49
CA LYS A 303 -0.90 24.99 22.28
C LYS A 303 -1.34 24.86 20.81
N HIS A 304 -1.38 25.96 20.06
CA HIS A 304 -1.80 25.93 18.65
C HIS A 304 -0.91 25.02 17.77
N ASN A 305 0.35 24.81 18.14
CA ASN A 305 1.24 23.90 17.43
C ASN A 305 0.88 22.43 17.68
N ILE A 306 0.42 22.11 18.89
CA ILE A 306 -0.08 20.77 19.23
C ILE A 306 -1.38 20.50 18.48
N ASP A 307 -2.30 21.47 18.48
CA ASP A 307 -3.58 21.35 17.77
C ASP A 307 -3.36 21.19 16.25
N LYS A 308 -2.34 21.85 15.68
CA LYS A 308 -1.95 21.66 14.29
C LYS A 308 -1.39 20.26 14.01
N LEU A 309 -0.52 19.75 14.89
CA LEU A 309 0.02 18.39 14.76
C LEU A 309 -1.10 17.32 14.86
N GLU A 310 -2.08 17.54 15.74
CA GLU A 310 -3.28 16.70 15.87
C GLU A 310 -4.08 16.67 14.55
N GLY A 311 -4.25 17.83 13.90
CA GLY A 311 -4.86 17.91 12.58
C GLY A 311 -4.09 17.13 11.49
N ASP A 312 -2.76 17.26 11.46
CA ASP A 312 -1.93 16.48 10.53
C ASP A 312 -2.02 14.97 10.80
N HIS A 313 -2.10 14.56 12.07
CA HIS A 313 -2.29 13.17 12.45
C HIS A 313 -3.63 12.61 11.99
N GLN A 314 -4.71 13.40 12.12
CA GLN A 314 -6.03 13.02 11.62
C GLN A 314 -6.00 12.79 10.09
N LEU A 315 -5.36 13.68 9.33
CA LEU A 315 -5.20 13.51 7.87
C LEU A 315 -4.43 12.24 7.50
N ILE A 316 -3.40 11.89 8.28
CA ILE A 316 -2.63 10.64 8.10
C ILE A 316 -3.51 9.40 8.33
N GLN A 317 -4.35 9.41 9.38
CA GLN A 317 -5.26 8.31 9.69
C GLN A 317 -6.37 8.15 8.64
N GLU A 318 -6.95 9.25 8.19
CA GLU A 318 -7.96 9.27 7.11
C GLU A 318 -7.37 8.77 5.78
N ALA A 319 -6.07 9.00 5.55
CA ALA A 319 -5.33 8.46 4.42
C ALA A 319 -4.84 7.01 4.61
N LEU A 320 -5.18 6.35 5.74
CA LEU A 320 -4.81 4.98 6.09
C LEU A 320 -3.28 4.74 6.15
N VAL A 321 -2.52 5.76 6.56
CA VAL A 321 -1.07 5.66 6.73
C VAL A 321 -0.76 5.46 8.22
N PHE A 322 -0.12 4.35 8.57
CA PHE A 322 0.16 4.00 9.98
C PHE A 322 1.65 3.95 10.32
N ASP A 323 2.51 4.14 9.32
CA ASP A 323 3.95 4.17 9.46
C ASP A 323 4.51 5.57 9.15
N ASN A 324 5.53 5.98 9.89
CA ASN A 324 6.26 7.20 9.59
C ASN A 324 7.76 7.04 9.85
N LYS A 325 8.52 6.76 8.79
CA LYS A 325 9.98 6.61 8.85
C LYS A 325 10.76 7.90 9.14
N HIS A 326 10.10 9.05 9.19
CA HIS A 326 10.75 10.36 9.32
C HIS A 326 10.82 10.90 10.76
N THR A 327 10.22 10.19 11.72
CA THR A 327 10.26 10.57 13.13
C THR A 327 10.15 9.33 14.03
N ASN A 328 10.76 9.41 15.22
CA ASN A 328 10.58 8.44 16.29
C ASN A 328 9.42 8.83 17.23
N TYR A 329 8.86 10.04 17.09
CA TYR A 329 7.73 10.48 17.87
C TYR A 329 6.43 10.02 17.21
N THR A 330 5.60 9.34 17.98
CA THR A 330 4.20 9.08 17.59
C THR A 330 3.31 10.14 18.23
N MET A 331 2.08 10.30 17.71
CA MET A 331 1.14 11.25 18.29
C MET A 331 0.89 10.96 19.78
N GLU A 332 0.88 9.69 20.18
CA GLU A 332 0.72 9.28 21.56
C GLU A 332 1.85 9.79 22.48
N HIS A 333 3.11 9.71 22.03
CA HIS A 333 4.23 10.28 22.79
C HIS A 333 4.06 11.79 23.00
N ILE A 334 3.55 12.51 21.99
CA ILE A 334 3.33 13.95 22.07
C ILE A 334 2.16 14.29 23.01
N ARG A 335 1.03 13.57 22.91
CA ARG A 335 -0.12 13.79 23.80
C ARG A 335 0.24 13.56 25.26
N VAL A 336 0.84 12.42 25.58
CA VAL A 336 1.27 12.09 26.93
C VAL A 336 2.31 13.09 27.44
N GLY A 337 3.30 13.43 26.62
CA GLY A 337 4.31 14.42 26.99
C GLY A 337 3.72 15.81 27.27
N TRP A 338 2.75 16.24 26.46
CA TRP A 338 2.08 17.52 26.60
C TRP A 338 1.18 17.59 27.84
N GLU A 339 0.36 16.55 28.08
CA GLU A 339 -0.48 16.45 29.26
C GLU A 339 0.36 16.36 30.55
N LEU A 340 1.47 15.62 30.51
CA LEU A 340 2.42 15.56 31.62
C LEU A 340 3.07 16.93 31.90
N LEU A 341 3.38 17.70 30.85
CA LEU A 341 3.89 19.06 31.00
C LEU A 341 2.88 19.99 31.67
N LEU A 342 1.61 19.96 31.21
CA LEU A 342 0.52 20.77 31.79
C LEU A 342 0.27 20.43 33.26
N THR A 343 0.24 19.14 33.61
CA THR A 343 0.06 18.71 34.99
C THR A 343 1.27 19.05 35.86
N THR A 344 2.48 18.97 35.32
CA THR A 344 3.71 19.32 36.04
C THR A 344 3.76 20.81 36.36
N ILE A 345 3.51 21.70 35.39
CA ILE A 345 3.52 23.15 35.65
C ILE A 345 2.42 23.54 36.65
N ALA A 346 1.21 22.99 36.51
CA ALA A 346 0.09 23.29 37.42
C ALA A 346 0.39 22.84 38.85
N ARG A 347 0.97 21.64 39.03
CA ARG A 347 1.39 21.13 40.34
C ARG A 347 2.47 22.02 40.95
N THR A 348 3.52 22.36 40.21
CA THR A 348 4.63 23.19 40.72
C THR A 348 4.16 24.60 41.07
N ILE A 349 3.26 25.19 40.29
CA ILE A 349 2.61 26.47 40.64
C ILE A 349 1.85 26.34 41.96
N ASN A 350 0.98 25.33 42.11
CA ASN A 350 0.19 25.13 43.32
C ASN A 350 1.07 24.88 44.57
N GLU A 351 2.18 24.17 44.42
CA GLU A 351 3.18 23.96 45.48
C GLU A 351 3.77 25.30 45.94
N VAL A 352 4.18 26.17 45.02
CA VAL A 352 4.73 27.50 45.35
C VAL A 352 3.64 28.42 45.93
N GLU A 353 2.41 28.39 45.39
CA GLU A 353 1.26 29.15 45.93
C GLU A 353 0.97 28.75 47.39
N THR A 354 0.97 27.44 47.69
CA THR A 354 0.76 26.91 49.05
C THR A 354 1.86 27.33 50.02
N GLN A 355 3.11 27.39 49.55
CA GLN A 355 4.24 27.84 50.37
C GLN A 355 4.18 29.33 50.69
N ILE A 356 3.79 30.17 49.73
CA ILE A 356 3.56 31.62 49.96
C ILE A 356 2.49 31.80 51.03
N LEU A 357 1.35 31.12 50.89
CA LEU A 357 0.27 31.17 51.88
C LEU A 357 0.73 30.72 53.27
N THR A 358 1.54 29.66 53.36
CA THR A 358 2.07 29.16 54.64
C THR A 358 3.03 30.15 55.28
N ARG A 359 3.94 30.74 54.49
CA ARG A 359 4.86 31.79 54.96
C ARG A 359 4.07 32.94 55.58
N ASP A 360 3.08 33.43 54.85
CA ASP A 360 2.30 34.61 55.22
C ASP A 360 1.37 34.32 56.42
N ALA A 361 0.72 33.16 56.46
CA ALA A 361 -0.17 32.77 57.55
C ALA A 361 0.56 32.60 58.90
N LYS A 362 1.83 32.21 58.85
CA LYS A 362 2.65 31.92 60.04
C LYS A 362 3.62 33.04 60.39
N GLY A 363 3.64 34.12 59.63
CA GLY A 363 4.54 35.26 59.86
C GLY A 363 6.03 34.92 59.72
N ILE A 364 6.37 33.92 58.89
CA ILE A 364 7.76 33.50 58.66
C ILE A 364 8.45 34.55 57.77
N THR A 365 9.66 34.98 58.13
CA THR A 365 10.42 35.89 57.26
C THR A 365 10.93 35.18 56.00
N GLN A 366 11.23 35.93 54.93
CA GLN A 366 11.76 35.34 53.70
C GLN A 366 13.10 34.63 53.95
N GLU A 367 13.95 35.16 54.84
CA GLU A 367 15.21 34.51 55.23
C GLU A 367 14.96 33.18 55.95
N GLN A 368 14.05 33.14 56.93
CA GLN A 368 13.70 31.91 57.63
C GLN A 368 13.11 30.84 56.69
N MET A 369 12.23 31.25 55.76
CA MET A 369 11.68 30.33 54.76
C MET A 369 12.77 29.80 53.83
N ASN A 370 13.72 30.66 53.42
CA ASN A 370 14.86 30.26 52.61
C ASN A 370 15.78 29.30 53.38
N ASP A 371 16.01 29.53 54.67
CA ASP A 371 16.83 28.66 55.53
C ASP A 371 16.17 27.29 55.72
N PHE A 372 14.88 27.24 56.04
CA PHE A 372 14.12 26.00 56.13
C PHE A 372 14.17 25.22 54.82
N ARG A 373 14.00 25.90 53.69
CA ARG A 373 14.12 25.28 52.38
C ARG A 373 15.53 24.79 52.08
N ALA A 374 16.56 25.58 52.38
CA ALA A 374 17.94 25.20 52.14
C ALA A 374 18.31 23.95 52.95
N SER A 375 17.88 23.89 54.21
CA SER A 375 18.00 22.70 55.05
C SER A 375 17.24 21.52 54.46
N PHE A 376 15.96 21.68 54.12
CA PHE A 376 15.15 20.60 53.57
C PHE A 376 15.74 20.05 52.26
N ASN A 377 16.12 20.92 51.32
CA ASN A 377 16.72 20.53 50.04
C ASN A 377 18.12 19.91 50.18
N HIS A 378 18.87 20.27 51.24
CA HIS A 378 20.16 19.65 51.51
C HIS A 378 20.02 18.18 51.91
N PHE A 379 18.94 17.85 52.63
CA PHE A 379 18.66 16.50 53.12
C PHE A 379 17.71 15.71 52.23
N ASP A 380 16.93 16.34 51.33
CA ASP A 380 16.21 15.65 50.26
C ASP A 380 17.17 15.15 49.17
N ARG A 381 17.84 14.03 49.46
CA ARG A 381 18.81 13.38 48.57
C ARG A 381 18.18 12.90 47.26
N ARG A 382 16.87 12.62 47.27
CA ARG A 382 16.13 12.08 46.12
C ARG A 382 15.56 13.18 45.23
N LYS A 383 15.57 14.43 45.70
CA LYS A 383 15.03 15.62 45.01
C LYS A 383 13.60 15.41 44.53
N ASN A 384 12.81 14.70 45.33
CA ASN A 384 11.41 14.40 45.02
C ASN A 384 10.43 15.22 45.89
N GLY A 385 10.95 16.18 46.66
CA GLY A 385 10.16 17.04 47.55
C GLY A 385 9.73 16.34 48.84
N LEU A 386 10.31 15.18 49.14
CA LEU A 386 9.97 14.34 50.30
C LEU A 386 11.25 13.90 51.00
N MET A 387 11.28 14.04 52.31
CA MET A 387 12.37 13.50 53.13
C MET A 387 11.94 12.21 53.79
N ASP A 388 12.77 11.17 53.74
CA ASP A 388 12.50 9.99 54.56
C ASP A 388 12.80 10.28 56.05
N HIS A 389 12.40 9.36 56.93
CA HIS A 389 12.55 9.57 58.37
C HIS A 389 14.01 9.73 58.80
N ASP A 390 14.93 9.04 58.12
CA ASP A 390 16.36 9.12 58.41
C ASP A 390 16.95 10.48 57.98
N ASP A 391 16.61 10.94 56.78
CA ASP A 391 17.00 12.26 56.27
C ASP A 391 16.38 13.39 57.12
N PHE A 392 15.14 13.22 57.59
CA PHE A 392 14.48 14.14 58.52
C PHE A 392 15.17 14.21 59.87
N ARG A 393 15.56 13.06 60.43
CA ARG A 393 16.34 13.01 61.66
C ARG A 393 17.68 13.73 61.50
N ALA A 394 18.38 13.48 60.41
CA ALA A 394 19.65 14.12 60.12
C ALA A 394 19.50 15.65 59.96
N CYS A 395 18.42 16.11 59.33
CA CYS A 395 18.11 17.53 59.20
C CYS A 395 17.89 18.21 60.56
N LEU A 396 17.08 17.62 61.43
CA LEU A 396 16.82 18.19 62.76
C LEU A 396 18.09 18.27 63.62
N ILE A 397 18.93 17.22 63.59
CA ILE A 397 20.24 17.23 64.26
C ILE A 397 21.14 18.34 63.70
N SER A 398 21.17 18.51 62.37
CA SER A 398 21.96 19.56 61.72
C SER A 398 21.48 20.98 62.05
N MET A 399 20.20 21.14 62.42
CA MET A 399 19.62 22.41 62.85
C MET A 399 19.79 22.66 64.36
N GLY A 400 20.42 21.71 65.09
CA GLY A 400 20.77 21.86 66.50
C GLY A 400 19.82 21.18 67.49
N TYR A 401 18.87 20.37 67.03
CA TYR A 401 18.01 19.57 67.90
C TYR A 401 18.71 18.27 68.32
N ASP A 402 18.94 18.07 69.62
CA ASP A 402 19.47 16.80 70.16
C ASP A 402 18.31 15.89 70.57
N LEU A 403 17.91 15.02 69.65
CA LEU A 403 16.67 14.24 69.77
C LEU A 403 16.96 12.79 70.16
N GLY A 404 16.51 12.43 71.36
CA GLY A 404 16.41 11.04 71.80
C GLY A 404 15.38 10.25 70.97
N GLU A 405 15.42 8.92 71.05
CA GLU A 405 14.57 8.05 70.22
C GLU A 405 13.06 8.19 70.53
N ALA A 406 12.71 8.43 71.80
CA ALA A 406 11.34 8.70 72.21
C ALA A 406 10.84 10.07 71.73
N GLU A 407 11.71 11.07 71.72
CA GLU A 407 11.37 12.42 71.28
C GLU A 407 11.21 12.49 69.77
N PHE A 408 12.09 11.81 69.03
CA PHE A 408 11.96 11.68 67.59
C PHE A 408 10.66 10.95 67.20
N ALA A 409 10.29 9.89 67.91
CA ALA A 409 9.01 9.19 67.68
C ALA A 409 7.79 10.10 67.92
N ARG A 410 7.84 10.98 68.93
CA ARG A 410 6.80 12.00 69.18
C ARG A 410 6.73 13.02 68.04
N ILE A 411 7.87 13.49 67.54
CA ILE A 411 7.89 14.42 66.41
C ILE A 411 7.32 13.75 65.17
N MET A 412 7.62 12.47 64.95
CA MET A 412 7.10 11.73 63.80
C MET A 412 5.58 11.56 63.81
N SER A 413 4.95 11.40 64.97
CA SER A 413 3.49 11.37 65.04
C SER A 413 2.83 12.72 64.69
N LEU A 414 3.57 13.83 64.80
CA LEU A 414 3.09 15.16 64.43
C LEU A 414 3.26 15.46 62.93
N VAL A 415 4.39 15.10 62.33
CA VAL A 415 4.70 15.46 60.93
C VAL A 415 4.30 14.38 59.91
N ASP A 416 4.16 13.13 60.34
CA ASP A 416 3.70 12.00 59.53
C ASP A 416 2.60 11.20 60.28
N PRO A 417 1.45 11.81 60.57
CA PRO A 417 0.36 11.13 61.29
C PRO A 417 -0.26 9.97 60.50
N ASN A 418 -0.07 9.96 59.17
CA ASN A 418 -0.58 8.92 58.29
C ASN A 418 0.39 7.74 58.12
N GLY A 419 1.61 7.84 58.68
CA GLY A 419 2.64 6.81 58.59
C GLY A 419 3.08 6.51 57.16
N GLN A 420 3.14 7.53 56.30
CA GLN A 420 3.56 7.37 54.91
C GLN A 420 5.07 7.09 54.77
N GLY A 421 5.83 7.24 55.86
CA GLY A 421 7.28 7.00 55.87
C GLY A 421 8.08 8.14 55.26
N THR A 422 7.41 9.26 54.96
CA THR A 422 8.02 10.45 54.33
C THR A 422 7.42 11.72 54.92
N VAL A 423 8.27 12.73 55.09
CA VAL A 423 7.91 14.05 55.58
C VAL A 423 7.87 15.02 54.42
N THR A 424 6.72 15.65 54.22
CA THR A 424 6.55 16.72 53.23
C THR A 424 7.17 18.02 53.72
N PHE A 425 7.55 18.90 52.81
CA PHE A 425 8.04 20.25 53.18
C PHE A 425 7.01 21.01 54.02
N GLN A 426 5.71 20.85 53.74
CA GLN A 426 4.65 21.48 54.52
C GLN A 426 4.65 21.01 55.98
N SER A 427 4.68 19.69 56.20
CA SER A 427 4.74 19.11 57.56
C SER A 427 5.99 19.56 58.31
N PHE A 428 7.13 19.67 57.61
CA PHE A 428 8.36 20.20 58.18
C PHE A 428 8.22 21.66 58.63
N ILE A 429 7.67 22.54 57.79
CA ILE A 429 7.42 23.94 58.15
C ILE A 429 6.42 24.04 59.31
N ASP A 430 5.35 23.23 59.31
CA ASP A 430 4.38 23.10 60.41
C ASP A 430 5.05 22.79 61.74
N PHE A 431 5.98 21.85 61.76
CA PHE A 431 6.75 21.54 62.94
C PHE A 431 7.70 22.66 63.36
N MET A 432 8.55 23.14 62.43
CA MET A 432 9.58 24.15 62.74
C MET A 432 8.97 25.43 63.30
N THR A 433 7.83 25.87 62.72
CA THR A 433 7.14 27.08 63.18
C THR A 433 6.44 26.92 64.52
N ARG A 434 5.85 25.74 64.79
CA ARG A 434 5.21 25.46 66.06
C ARG A 434 6.21 25.43 67.21
N GLU A 435 7.35 24.76 67.02
CA GLU A 435 8.39 24.68 68.05
C GLU A 435 9.05 26.04 68.32
N THR A 436 9.14 26.94 67.33
CA THR A 436 9.61 28.31 67.57
C THR A 436 8.59 29.21 68.27
N ALA A 437 7.29 28.91 68.16
CA ALA A 437 6.22 29.71 68.74
C ALA A 437 5.95 29.39 70.23
N ASP A 438 6.22 28.16 70.68
CA ASP A 438 5.91 27.67 72.04
C ASP A 438 6.99 28.03 73.09
N THR A 439 7.70 29.16 72.94
CA THR A 439 8.72 29.60 73.93
C THR A 439 8.17 30.44 75.10
N ASP A 440 6.88 30.78 75.11
CA ASP A 440 6.25 31.50 76.23
C ASP A 440 5.79 30.54 77.35
N THR A 441 6.54 30.47 78.45
CA THR A 441 6.22 29.58 79.58
C THR A 441 5.25 30.21 80.59
N ALA A 442 4.50 29.37 81.33
CA ALA A 442 3.64 29.80 82.43
C ALA A 442 4.38 30.75 83.40
N GLU A 443 5.65 30.50 83.66
CA GLU A 443 6.50 31.30 84.55
C GLU A 443 6.73 32.72 84.05
N GLN A 444 6.90 32.92 82.73
CA GLN A 444 7.07 34.26 82.15
C GLN A 444 5.76 35.08 82.22
N VAL A 445 4.62 34.42 82.06
CA VAL A 445 3.29 35.05 82.18
C VAL A 445 2.99 35.40 83.64
N ILE A 446 3.34 34.51 84.58
CA ILE A 446 3.27 34.79 86.02
C ILE A 446 4.17 35.97 86.39
N ALA A 447 5.39 36.04 85.85
CA ALA A 447 6.30 37.16 86.08
C ALA A 447 5.70 38.48 85.54
N SER A 448 5.05 38.45 84.38
CA SER A 448 4.37 39.60 83.78
C SER A 448 3.21 40.08 84.66
N PHE A 449 2.35 39.17 85.14
CA PHE A 449 1.28 39.51 86.07
C PHE A 449 1.79 39.99 87.43
N ARG A 450 2.93 39.48 87.92
CA ARG A 450 3.57 39.96 89.15
C ARG A 450 4.00 41.43 89.02
N ILE A 451 4.53 41.82 87.86
CA ILE A 451 4.88 43.24 87.59
C ILE A 451 3.61 44.10 87.58
N LEU A 452 2.54 43.67 86.90
CA LEU A 452 1.25 44.37 86.87
C LEU A 452 0.63 44.51 88.28
N ALA A 453 0.80 43.49 89.11
CA ALA A 453 0.36 43.46 90.49
C ALA A 453 1.28 44.22 91.47
N SER A 454 2.31 44.93 90.99
CA SER A 454 3.29 45.62 91.85
C SER A 454 3.88 44.69 92.92
N ASP A 455 4.35 43.51 92.50
CA ASP A 455 4.94 42.45 93.32
C ASP A 455 4.00 41.80 94.37
N LYS A 456 2.70 42.11 94.33
CA LYS A 456 1.72 41.43 95.18
C LYS A 456 1.44 40.01 94.66
N PRO A 457 1.18 39.04 95.55
CA PRO A 457 0.84 37.67 95.14
C PRO A 457 -0.59 37.52 94.57
N TYR A 458 -1.31 38.64 94.42
CA TYR A 458 -2.64 38.73 93.85
C TYR A 458 -2.76 40.01 93.01
N ILE A 459 -3.74 40.07 92.11
CA ILE A 459 -4.06 41.27 91.32
C ILE A 459 -5.53 41.66 91.50
N LEU A 460 -5.85 42.95 91.44
CA LEU A 460 -7.22 43.45 91.55
C LEU A 460 -7.86 43.65 90.17
N ALA A 461 -9.18 43.53 90.11
CA ALA A 461 -9.94 43.75 88.87
C ALA A 461 -9.70 45.16 88.27
N ASP A 462 -9.51 46.18 89.11
CA ASP A 462 -9.24 47.54 88.64
C ASP A 462 -7.80 47.71 88.13
N GLU A 463 -6.84 46.93 88.64
CA GLU A 463 -5.47 46.89 88.12
C GLU A 463 -5.44 46.25 86.73
N LEU A 464 -6.17 45.15 86.54
CA LEU A 464 -6.35 44.52 85.23
C LEU A 464 -7.02 45.47 84.22
N ARG A 465 -8.07 46.20 84.63
CA ARG A 465 -8.76 47.17 83.74
C ARG A 465 -7.92 48.39 83.40
N ARG A 466 -6.96 48.76 84.26
CA ARG A 466 -6.09 49.92 84.03
C ARG A 466 -4.96 49.58 83.07
N GLU A 467 -4.39 48.38 83.20
CA GLU A 467 -3.17 48.00 82.49
C GLU A 467 -3.43 47.15 81.22
N LEU A 468 -4.59 46.49 81.11
CA LEU A 468 -4.94 45.65 79.96
C LEU A 468 -6.08 46.25 79.12
N PRO A 469 -6.15 45.96 77.81
CA PRO A 469 -7.29 46.26 76.97
C PRO A 469 -8.61 45.72 77.58
N PRO A 470 -9.76 46.40 77.37
CA PRO A 470 -11.00 46.11 78.07
C PRO A 470 -11.47 44.65 77.97
N GLU A 471 -11.32 44.03 76.80
CA GLU A 471 -11.72 42.63 76.58
C GLU A 471 -10.83 41.64 77.33
N GLN A 472 -9.51 41.88 77.35
CA GLN A 472 -8.54 41.04 78.05
C GLN A 472 -8.70 41.17 79.57
N ALA A 473 -8.86 42.39 80.07
CA ALA A 473 -9.15 42.63 81.48
C ALA A 473 -10.40 41.88 81.93
N GLN A 474 -11.49 41.97 81.16
CA GLN A 474 -12.75 41.30 81.47
C GLN A 474 -12.64 39.78 81.42
N TYR A 475 -11.85 39.25 80.47
CA TYR A 475 -11.54 37.83 80.37
C TYR A 475 -10.78 37.33 81.61
N CYS A 476 -9.69 38.01 81.99
CA CYS A 476 -8.90 37.68 83.18
C CYS A 476 -9.75 37.74 84.45
N ILE A 477 -10.56 38.78 84.64
CA ILE A 477 -11.44 38.90 85.83
C ILE A 477 -12.45 37.75 85.91
N LYS A 478 -12.96 37.27 84.78
CA LYS A 478 -13.94 36.17 84.75
C LYS A 478 -13.31 34.80 84.98
N ARG A 479 -12.04 34.62 84.56
CA ARG A 479 -11.36 33.32 84.56
C ARG A 479 -10.38 33.13 85.73
N MET A 480 -9.88 34.20 86.32
CA MET A 480 -8.99 34.13 87.48
C MET A 480 -9.79 33.74 88.73
N PRO A 481 -9.38 32.69 89.46
CA PRO A 481 -10.00 32.36 90.73
C PRO A 481 -9.69 33.44 91.79
N PRO A 482 -10.54 33.59 92.81
CA PRO A 482 -10.26 34.52 93.91
C PRO A 482 -9.04 34.05 94.72
N TYR A 483 -8.19 34.99 95.13
CA TYR A 483 -6.98 34.69 95.91
C TYR A 483 -7.32 34.42 97.39
N THR A 484 -6.95 33.24 97.88
CA THR A 484 -7.24 32.76 99.24
C THR A 484 -6.01 32.72 100.17
N GLY A 485 -4.86 33.23 99.72
CA GLY A 485 -3.61 33.24 100.48
C GLY A 485 -3.53 34.35 101.57
N PRO A 486 -2.46 34.33 102.39
CA PRO A 486 -2.25 35.31 103.45
C PRO A 486 -2.10 36.72 102.88
N GLY A 487 -2.84 37.69 103.46
CA GLY A 487 -2.87 39.08 102.98
C GLY A 487 -3.93 39.36 101.90
N SER A 488 -4.86 38.44 101.67
CA SER A 488 -5.99 38.63 100.74
C SER A 488 -6.86 39.84 101.14
N VAL A 489 -7.28 40.58 100.12
CA VAL A 489 -8.19 41.74 100.23
C VAL A 489 -9.46 41.47 99.41
N PRO A 490 -10.59 42.13 99.72
CA PRO A 490 -11.83 41.95 98.97
C PRO A 490 -11.61 42.22 97.47
N GLY A 491 -11.91 41.22 96.63
CA GLY A 491 -11.75 41.32 95.17
C GLY A 491 -10.36 40.95 94.61
N ALA A 492 -9.47 40.38 95.44
CA ALA A 492 -8.18 39.85 95.00
C ALA A 492 -8.32 38.59 94.12
N LEU A 493 -7.61 38.57 92.99
CA LEU A 493 -7.59 37.50 91.99
C LEU A 493 -6.22 36.83 91.94
N ASP A 494 -6.20 35.52 91.76
CA ASP A 494 -4.99 34.71 91.71
C ASP A 494 -4.53 34.48 90.26
N TYR A 495 -3.56 35.29 89.84
CA TYR A 495 -2.95 35.17 88.51
C TYR A 495 -2.00 33.98 88.39
N THR A 496 -1.53 33.40 89.51
CA THR A 496 -0.62 32.24 89.49
C THR A 496 -1.40 31.00 89.11
N SER A 497 -2.50 30.72 89.82
CA SER A 497 -3.40 29.61 89.48
C SER A 497 -4.02 29.76 88.09
N PHE A 498 -4.34 30.98 87.66
CA PHE A 498 -4.82 31.25 86.30
C PHE A 498 -3.78 30.95 85.23
N SER A 499 -2.53 31.40 85.40
CA SER A 499 -1.47 31.17 84.42
C SER A 499 -1.07 29.70 84.38
N SER A 500 -0.97 29.03 85.54
CA SER A 500 -0.76 27.59 85.61
C SER A 500 -1.91 26.78 85.03
N ALA A 501 -3.17 27.25 85.09
CA ALA A 501 -4.28 26.59 84.41
C ALA A 501 -4.30 26.85 82.90
N LEU A 502 -3.83 28.02 82.45
CA LEU A 502 -3.77 28.36 81.02
C LEU A 502 -2.68 27.59 80.28
N TYR A 503 -1.57 27.31 80.95
CA TYR A 503 -0.39 26.67 80.39
C TYR A 503 -0.10 25.26 80.96
N GLY A 504 -0.83 24.83 81.99
CA GLY A 504 -0.58 23.58 82.74
C GLY A 504 -1.61 22.48 82.51
N GLU A 505 -2.39 22.52 81.44
CA GLU A 505 -2.92 21.29 80.82
C GLU A 505 -2.00 20.90 79.65
N SER A 506 -0.83 20.39 80.00
CA SER A 506 0.08 19.71 79.08
C SER A 506 0.76 18.56 79.82
N ASP A 507 -0.05 17.73 80.45
CA ASP A 507 0.28 16.37 80.90
C ASP A 507 -1.02 15.60 81.13
N LEU A 508 -1.68 15.22 80.02
CA LEU A 508 -2.65 14.13 79.93
C LEU A 508 -2.67 13.54 78.52
#